data_AF-A0A3S7JAH6-F1
#
_entry.id   AF-A0A3S7JAH6-F1
#
_cell.length_a   1.000
_cell.length_b   1.000
_cell.length_c   1.000
_cell.angle_alpha   90.00
_cell.angle_beta   90.00
_cell.angle_gamma   90.00
#
_symmetry.space_group_name_H-M   'P 1'
#
loop_
_entity.id
_entity.type
_entity.pdbx_description
1 polymer ?
#
loop_
_entity_poly.entity_id
_entity_poly.type
_entity_poly.pdbx_seq_one_letter_code
_entity_poly.pdbx_strand_id
1 'polypeptide(L)' 'MVVLDALKNFKGVIEELNNLIKLYPNHSLTADAMLIIANSQLELDLKMAAKNTLKTIIKKYPESKAALAANNRLKIL' A
#
# COMPACT_ATOMS: atom_id res chain seq x y z
N MET A 1 20.87 -6.05 11.56
CA MET A 1 20.18 -7.24 11.02
C MET A 1 18.72 -7.16 11.42
N VAL A 2 17.86 -6.49 10.64
CA VAL A 2 16.40 -6.37 10.94
C VAL A 2 15.53 -6.59 9.68
N VAL A 3 16.12 -7.02 8.56
CA VAL A 3 15.40 -7.10 7.28
C VAL A 3 14.56 -8.39 7.16
N LEU A 4 14.77 -9.39 8.04
CA LEU A 4 14.06 -10.68 7.98
C LEU A 4 12.68 -10.69 8.67
N ASP A 5 12.47 -9.90 9.72
CA ASP A 5 11.15 -9.81 10.38
C ASP A 5 10.14 -9.01 9.54
N ALA A 6 10.60 -8.02 8.79
CA ALA A 6 9.74 -7.21 7.94
C ALA A 6 9.04 -8.08 6.88
N LEU A 7 9.75 -9.04 6.26
CA LEU A 7 9.20 -9.96 5.25
C LEU A 7 8.12 -10.91 5.79
N LYS A 8 8.33 -11.47 6.99
CA LYS A 8 7.31 -12.29 7.67
C LYS A 8 6.11 -11.45 8.08
N ASN A 9 6.34 -10.21 8.50
CA ASN A 9 5.28 -9.31 8.94
C ASN A 9 4.52 -8.68 7.76
N PHE A 10 5.10 -8.52 6.57
CA PHE A 10 4.39 -7.89 5.44
C PHE A 10 3.10 -8.62 5.07
N LYS A 11 3.07 -9.96 5.10
CA LYS A 11 1.83 -10.70 4.84
C LYS A 11 0.77 -10.43 5.91
N GLY A 12 1.12 -10.48 7.19
CA GLY A 12 0.20 -10.18 8.29
C GLY A 12 -0.27 -8.72 8.28
N VAL A 13 0.65 -7.79 8.01
CA VAL A 13 0.35 -6.37 7.84
C VAL A 13 -0.61 -6.14 6.68
N ILE A 14 -0.42 -6.81 5.54
CA ILE A 14 -1.35 -6.72 4.41
C ILE A 14 -2.75 -7.23 4.79
N GLU A 15 -2.85 -8.34 5.52
CA GLU A 15 -4.14 -8.86 6.01
C GLU A 15 -4.83 -7.88 6.98
N GLU A 16 -4.08 -7.35 7.94
CA GLU A 16 -4.60 -6.40 8.93
C GLU A 16 -5.06 -5.10 8.27
N LEU A 17 -4.28 -4.57 7.33
CA LEU A 17 -4.65 -3.39 6.55
C LEU A 17 -5.84 -3.66 5.64
N ASN A 18 -5.97 -4.85 5.06
CA ASN A 18 -7.17 -5.23 4.31
C ASN A 18 -8.41 -5.28 5.20
N ASN A 19 -8.29 -5.76 6.44
CA ASN A 19 -9.38 -5.70 7.42
C ASN A 19 -9.72 -4.26 7.80
N LEU A 20 -8.72 -3.41 8.01
CA LEU A 20 -8.93 -1.99 8.26
C LEU A 20 -9.65 -1.32 7.09
N ILE A 21 -9.29 -1.65 5.85
CA ILE A 21 -9.96 -1.13 4.64
C ILE A 21 -11.43 -1.57 4.57
N LYS A 22 -11.74 -2.79 4.99
CA LYS A 22 -13.12 -3.28 5.08
C LYS A 22 -13.92 -2.58 6.18
N LEU A 23 -13.30 -2.33 7.33
CA LEU A 23 -13.93 -1.66 8.46
C LEU A 23 -14.16 -0.17 8.20
N TYR A 24 -13.21 0.46 7.52
CA TYR A 24 -13.20 1.90 7.25
C TYR A 24 -12.96 2.17 5.75
N PRO A 25 -13.92 1.88 4.86
CA PRO A 25 -13.71 2.06 3.41
C PRO A 25 -13.67 3.54 2.98
N ASN A 26 -14.29 4.43 3.76
CA ASN A 26 -14.46 5.85 3.44
C ASN A 26 -13.48 6.78 4.19
N HIS A 27 -12.52 6.23 4.93
CA HIS A 27 -11.58 7.03 5.69
C HIS A 27 -10.35 7.39 4.85
N SER A 28 -9.69 8.49 5.18
CA SER A 28 -8.36 8.79 4.65
C SER A 28 -7.29 7.74 4.99
N LEU A 29 -7.46 7.00 6.10
CA LEU A 29 -6.54 5.97 6.57
C LEU A 29 -6.51 4.77 5.64
N THR A 30 -7.59 4.55 4.89
CA THR A 30 -7.73 3.50 3.88
C THR A 30 -6.69 3.70 2.76
N ALA A 31 -6.46 4.95 2.36
CA ALA A 31 -5.48 5.30 1.35
C ALA A 31 -4.05 5.07 1.85
N ASP A 32 -3.77 5.46 3.10
CA ASP A 32 -2.46 5.24 3.75
C ASP A 32 -2.19 3.74 3.95
N ALA A 33 -3.20 2.97 4.35
CA ALA A 33 -3.12 1.52 4.47
C ALA A 33 -2.76 0.85 3.14
N MET A 34 -3.45 1.22 2.06
CA MET A 34 -3.13 0.72 0.72
C MET A 34 -1.71 1.10 0.28
N LEU A 35 -1.20 2.26 0.69
CA LEU A 35 0.17 2.67 0.38
C LEU A 35 1.21 1.78 1.09
N ILE A 36 0.94 1.38 2.34
CA ILE A 36 1.78 0.42 3.07
C ILE A 36 1.73 -0.95 2.41
N ILE A 37 0.56 -1.40 1.95
CA ILE A 37 0.42 -2.65 1.16
C ILE A 37 1.28 -2.58 -0.10
N ALA A 38 1.22 -1.48 -0.85
CA ALA A 38 2.02 -1.31 -2.06
C ALA A 38 3.52 -1.38 -1.77
N ASN A 39 3.99 -0.80 -0.67
CA ASN A 39 5.40 -0.87 -0.29
C ASN A 39 5.80 -2.28 0.10
N SER A 40 4.97 -2.93 0.90
CA SER A 40 5.16 -4.32 1.29
C SER A 40 5.25 -5.23 0.06
N GLN A 41 4.44 -4.98 -0.97
CA GLN A 41 4.53 -5.68 -2.26
C GLN A 41 5.86 -5.40 -2.98
N LEU A 42 6.38 -4.17 -2.94
CA LEU A 42 7.70 -3.86 -3.53
C LEU A 42 8.84 -4.58 -2.82
N GLU A 43 8.82 -4.62 -1.49
CA GLU A 43 9.80 -5.36 -0.68
C GLU A 43 9.75 -6.88 -0.93
N LEU A 44 8.57 -7.39 -1.29
CA LEU A 44 8.36 -8.78 -1.71
C LEU A 44 8.67 -9.03 -3.20
N ASP A 45 9.26 -8.06 -3.89
CA ASP A 45 9.54 -8.06 -5.34
C ASP A 45 8.28 -8.22 -6.24
N LEU A 46 7.10 -7.98 -5.67
CA LEU A 46 5.79 -8.00 -6.36
C LEU A 46 5.49 -6.65 -7.03
N LYS A 47 6.40 -6.19 -7.91
CA LYS A 47 6.30 -4.86 -8.57
C LYS A 47 4.99 -4.65 -9.32
N MET A 48 4.47 -5.66 -10.00
CA MET A 48 3.18 -5.56 -10.69
C MET A 48 2.01 -5.35 -9.72
N ALA A 49 1.99 -6.09 -8.62
CA ALA A 49 0.96 -5.95 -7.59
C ALA A 49 1.04 -4.55 -6.95
N ALA A 50 2.25 -4.08 -6.62
CA ALA A 50 2.48 -2.74 -6.11
C ALA A 50 1.95 -1.67 -7.07
N LYS A 51 2.30 -1.75 -8.37
CA LYS A 51 1.80 -0.79 -9.38
C LYS A 51 0.27 -0.77 -9.43
N ASN A 52 -0.39 -1.92 -9.35
CA ASN A 52 -1.86 -1.99 -9.34
C ASN A 52 -2.45 -1.36 -8.07
N THR A 53 -1.87 -1.64 -6.90
CA THR A 53 -2.28 -1.03 -5.63
C THR A 53 -2.14 0.49 -5.70
N LEU A 54 -0.98 1.00 -6.14
CA LEU A 54 -0.71 2.44 -6.28
C LEU A 54 -1.71 3.13 -7.23
N LYS A 55 -2.00 2.53 -8.39
CA LYS A 55 -3.03 3.03 -9.31
C LYS A 55 -4.42 3.06 -8.68
N THR A 56 -4.75 2.05 -7.88
CA THR A 56 -6.03 1.98 -7.18
C THR A 56 -6.16 3.09 -6.14
N ILE A 57 -5.08 3.42 -5.42
CA ILE A 57 -5.05 4.55 -4.47
C ILE A 57 -5.34 5.85 -5.21
N ILE A 58 -4.66 6.11 -6.33
CA ILE A 58 -4.87 7.34 -7.12
C ILE A 58 -6.30 7.43 -7.64
N LYS A 59 -6.89 6.31 -8.05
CA LYS A 59 -8.26 6.27 -8.58
C LYS A 59 -9.32 6.44 -7.49
N LYS A 60 -9.15 5.81 -6.33
CA LYS A 60 -10.14 5.84 -5.23
C LYS A 60 -9.98 7.05 -4.31
N TYR A 61 -8.75 7.50 -4.10
CA TYR A 61 -8.38 8.53 -3.12
C TYR A 61 -7.50 9.62 -3.75
N PRO A 62 -7.91 10.26 -4.86
CA PRO A 62 -7.06 11.19 -5.61
C PRO A 62 -6.56 12.39 -4.79
N GLU A 63 -7.34 12.84 -3.79
CA GLU A 63 -7.01 14.01 -2.94
C GLU A 63 -6.20 13.63 -1.68
N SER A 64 -5.93 12.35 -1.47
CA SER A 64 -5.17 11.88 -0.31
C SER A 64 -3.67 12.10 -0.47
N LYS A 65 -2.96 12.28 0.65
CA LYS A 65 -1.48 12.25 0.67
C LYS A 65 -0.93 10.94 0.10
N ALA A 66 -1.65 9.84 0.30
CA ALA A 66 -1.30 8.55 -0.26
C ALA A 66 -1.32 8.54 -1.79
N ALA A 67 -2.26 9.22 -2.45
CA ALA A 67 -2.28 9.31 -3.91
C ALA A 67 -1.09 10.12 -4.47
N LEU A 68 -0.68 11.18 -3.80
CA LEU A 68 0.54 11.92 -4.15
C LEU A 68 1.78 11.03 -4.04
N ALA A 69 1.93 10.33 -2.92
CA ALA A 69 3.03 9.39 -2.70
C ALA A 69 2.98 8.23 -3.70
N ALA A 70 1.79 7.75 -4.04
CA ALA A 70 1.59 6.69 -5.02
C ALA A 70 2.01 7.11 -6.43
N ASN A 71 1.64 8.32 -6.85
CA ASN A 71 2.09 8.91 -8.11
C ASN A 71 3.62 9.05 -8.15
N ASN A 72 4.23 9.55 -7.08
CA ASN A 72 5.68 9.67 -7.01
C ASN A 72 6.36 8.32 -7.13
N ARG A 73 5.85 7.28 -6.44
CA ARG A 73 6.36 5.91 -6.56
C ARG A 73 6.22 5.33 -7.97
N LEU A 74 5.07 5.54 -8.62
CA LEU A 74 4.87 5.06 -10.00
C LEU A 74 5.84 5.69 -11.00
N LYS A 75 6.35 6.89 -10.74
CA LYS A 75 7.35 7.55 -11.62
C LYS A 75 8.76 6.98 -11.47
N ILE A 76 9.09 6.42 -10.31
CA ILE A 76 10.41 5.84 -10.01
C ILE A 76 10.45 4.31 -10.18
N LEU A 77 9.31 3.66 -10.45
CA LEU A 77 9.13 2.21 -10.60
C LEU A 77 9.05 1.73 -12.05
#